data_AF-A0A0R0AQ87-F1
#
_entry.id   AF-A0A0R0AQ87-F1
#
_cell.length_a   1.000
_cell.length_b   1.000
_cell.length_c   1.000
_cell.angle_alpha   90.00
_cell.angle_beta   90.00
_cell.angle_gamma   90.00
#
_symmetry.space_group_name_H-M   'P 1'
#
loop_
_entity.id
_entity.type
_entity.pdbx_description
1 polymer ?
#
loop_
_entity_poly.entity_id
_entity_poly.type
_entity_poly.pdbx_seq_one_letter_code
_entity_poly.pdbx_strand_id
1 'polypeptide(L)'
;MEFAMGERLIDGFVVRATTEPEEDGAAFYEPAFRVRKAGEEYEHPHVWYATAQDIEKQSKEEALAIAEKWLERLEEVTWQGDDWNLRGI
;
A
#
# COMPACT_ATOMS: atom_id res chain seq x y z
N MET A 1 -17.59 -0.39 -10.89
CA MET A 1 -16.26 -1.01 -10.74
C MET A 1 -16.22 -1.48 -9.31
N GLU A 2 -16.25 -2.80 -9.09
CA GLU A 2 -16.06 -3.36 -7.75
C GLU A 2 -14.56 -3.44 -7.49
N PHE A 3 -14.12 -2.83 -6.40
CA PHE A 3 -12.73 -2.91 -5.94
C PHE A 3 -12.55 -4.20 -5.14
N ALA A 4 -11.37 -4.82 -5.21
CA ALA A 4 -11.09 -5.99 -4.38
C ALA A 4 -11.11 -5.62 -2.89
N MET A 5 -11.34 -6.59 -2.00
CA MET A 5 -11.21 -6.34 -0.55
C MET A 5 -9.84 -5.73 -0.25
N GLY A 6 -9.82 -4.60 0.47
CA GLY A 6 -8.59 -3.88 0.84
C GLY A 6 -8.12 -2.81 -0.15
N GLU A 7 -8.90 -2.49 -1.19
CA GLU A 7 -8.61 -1.42 -2.15
C GLU A 7 -9.44 -0.15 -1.91
N ARG A 8 -8.84 1.03 -2.12
CA ARG A 8 -9.51 2.35 -2.10
C ARG A 8 -9.17 3.16 -3.35
N LEU A 9 -10.15 3.91 -3.87
CA LEU A 9 -9.94 4.93 -4.91
C LEU A 9 -9.69 6.29 -4.25
N ILE A 10 -8.52 6.88 -4.49
CA ILE A 10 -8.09 8.18 -3.95
C ILE A 10 -7.47 8.97 -5.11
N ASP A 11 -8.01 10.14 -5.43
CA ASP A 11 -7.53 11.04 -6.49
C ASP A 11 -7.29 10.41 -7.87
N GLY A 12 -8.10 9.41 -8.24
CA GLY A 12 -7.96 8.69 -9.51
C GLY A 12 -6.92 7.56 -9.47
N PHE A 13 -6.44 7.21 -8.28
CA PHE A 13 -5.52 6.10 -8.04
C PHE A 13 -6.17 5.04 -7.17
N VAL A 14 -5.92 3.77 -7.51
CA VAL A 14 -6.31 2.64 -6.68
C VAL A 14 -5.13 2.31 -5.79
N VAL A 15 -5.35 2.36 -4.48
CA VAL A 15 -4.39 2.04 -3.45
C VAL A 15 -4.86 0.79 -2.71
N ARG A 16 -3.97 -0.18 -2.56
CA ARG A 16 -4.23 -1.43 -1.82
C ARG A 16 -3.25 -1.58 -0.68
N ALA A 17 -3.76 -1.86 0.51
CA ALA A 17 -2.94 -2.28 1.64
C ALA A 17 -2.32 -3.65 1.34
N THR A 18 -1.03 -3.80 1.60
CA THR A 18 -0.30 -5.05 1.40
C THR A 18 0.88 -5.16 2.36
N THR A 19 1.73 -6.16 2.14
CA THR A 19 3.01 -6.34 2.81
C THR A 19 4.15 -6.41 1.80
N GLU A 20 5.38 -6.12 2.21
CA GLU A 20 6.58 -6.45 1.44
C GLU A 20 7.47 -7.40 2.26
N PRO A 21 7.81 -8.60 1.75
CA PRO A 21 7.26 -9.19 0.52
C PRO A 21 5.77 -9.56 0.67
N GLU A 22 5.09 -9.80 -0.46
CA GLU A 22 3.70 -10.30 -0.46
C GLU A 22 3.63 -11.82 -0.30
N GLU A 23 4.68 -12.53 -0.70
CA GLU A 23 4.75 -13.98 -0.66
C GLU A 23 4.90 -14.51 0.77
N ASP A 24 4.29 -15.67 1.04
CA ASP A 24 4.38 -16.33 2.34
C ASP A 24 5.78 -16.93 2.57
N GLY A 25 6.21 -16.97 3.83
CA GLY A 25 7.46 -17.59 4.27
C GLY A 25 8.62 -16.62 4.54
N ALA A 26 8.38 -15.31 4.45
CA ALA A 26 9.39 -14.32 4.83
C ALA A 26 9.65 -14.30 6.34
N ALA A 27 10.88 -13.97 6.73
CA ALA A 27 11.28 -13.87 8.14
C ALA A 27 10.60 -12.71 8.88
N PHE A 28 10.25 -11.66 8.15
CA PHE A 28 9.46 -10.52 8.61
C PHE A 28 8.75 -9.90 7.40
N TYR A 29 7.72 -9.10 7.68
CA TYR A 29 6.92 -8.40 6.68
C TYR A 29 6.89 -6.91 6.99
N GLU A 30 6.99 -6.05 5.99
CA GLU A 30 6.83 -4.61 6.14
C GLU A 30 5.42 -4.17 5.70
N PRO A 31 4.75 -3.24 6.41
CA PRO A 31 3.47 -2.71 5.97
C PRO A 31 3.67 -1.85 4.72
N ALA A 32 2.91 -2.09 3.66
CA ALA A 32 3.11 -1.40 2.39
C ALA A 32 1.79 -1.12 1.65
N PHE A 33 1.89 -0.30 0.60
CA PHE A 33 0.83 -0.05 -0.36
C PHE A 33 1.28 -0.44 -1.76
N ARG A 34 0.37 -0.99 -2.55
CA ARG A 34 0.48 -0.98 -4.01
C ARG A 34 -0.41 0.13 -4.56
N VAL A 35 0.15 0.95 -5.43
CA VAL A 35 -0.56 2.07 -6.06
C VAL A 35 -0.60 1.87 -7.57
N ARG A 36 -1.75 2.14 -8.19
CA ARG A 36 -1.93 2.19 -9.65
C ARG A 36 -2.88 3.31 -10.06
N LYS A 37 -2.84 3.72 -11.32
CA LYS A 37 -3.90 4.55 -11.94
C LYS A 37 -5.20 3.76 -12.04
N ALA A 38 -6.33 4.41 -11.76
CA ALA A 38 -7.64 3.82 -11.96
C ALA A 38 -7.88 3.53 -13.44
N GLY A 39 -8.32 2.30 -13.73
CA GLY A 39 -8.51 1.82 -15.11
C GLY A 39 -7.28 1.15 -15.74
N GLU A 40 -6.12 1.17 -15.08
CA GLU A 40 -4.94 0.39 -15.48
C GLU A 40 -4.86 -0.92 -14.69
N GLU A 41 -4.30 -1.99 -15.26
CA GLU A 41 -4.00 -3.23 -14.54
C GLU A 41 -2.74 -3.05 -13.65
N TYR A 42 -2.55 -3.93 -12.65
CA TYR A 42 -1.34 -3.91 -11.79
C TYR A 42 -0.10 -4.48 -12.53
N GLU A 43 0.17 -4.02 -13.74
CA GLU A 43 1.38 -4.43 -14.48
C GLU A 43 2.64 -3.72 -13.94
N HIS A 44 2.47 -2.57 -13.26
CA HIS A 44 3.56 -1.82 -12.61
C HIS A 44 3.17 -1.32 -11.20
N PRO A 45 2.98 -2.21 -10.21
CA PRO A 45 2.51 -1.83 -8.89
C PRO A 45 3.68 -1.25 -8.08
N HIS A 46 3.79 0.08 -8.02
CA HIS A 46 4.78 0.74 -7.17
C HIS A 46 4.50 0.42 -5.70
N VAL A 47 5.56 0.08 -4.96
CA VAL A 47 5.51 -0.16 -3.52
C VAL A 47 5.75 1.16 -2.79
N TRP A 48 4.87 1.48 -1.86
CA TRP A 48 5.11 2.55 -0.88
C TRP A 48 5.05 1.98 0.52
N TYR A 49 6.11 2.17 1.32
CA TYR A 49 6.17 1.61 2.68
C TYR A 49 5.34 2.45 3.64
N ALA A 50 4.29 1.87 4.23
CA ALA A 50 3.31 2.60 5.03
C ALA A 50 3.89 3.21 6.33
N THR A 51 5.08 2.76 6.74
CA THR A 51 5.80 3.24 7.93
C THR A 51 7.31 3.35 7.66
N ALA A 52 8.00 4.27 8.33
CA ALA A 52 9.46 4.37 8.27
C ALA A 52 10.13 3.18 8.99
N GLN A 53 10.51 2.17 8.21
CA GLN A 53 11.51 1.07 8.33
C GLN A 53 12.02 0.50 9.68
N ASP A 54 11.50 0.85 10.85
CA ASP A 54 12.02 0.35 12.15
C ASP A 54 11.01 -0.52 12.94
N ILE A 55 10.16 -1.29 12.25
CA ILE A 55 9.29 -2.28 12.92
C ILE A 55 9.92 -3.67 12.80
N GLU A 56 10.96 -3.92 13.59
CA GLU A 56 11.62 -5.22 13.61
C GLU A 56 10.63 -6.34 14.01
N LYS A 57 10.53 -7.38 13.17
CA LYS A 57 9.92 -8.70 13.47
C LYS A 57 8.41 -8.71 13.73
N GLN A 58 7.63 -8.38 12.71
CA GLN A 58 6.19 -8.58 12.71
C GLN A 58 5.75 -9.69 11.75
N SER A 59 4.60 -10.30 12.07
CA SER A 59 3.91 -11.25 11.19
C SER A 59 3.26 -10.54 9.99
N LYS A 60 2.91 -11.32 8.97
CA LYS A 60 2.19 -10.83 7.78
C LYS A 60 0.85 -10.18 8.14
N GLU A 61 0.12 -10.76 9.10
CA GLU A 61 -1.17 -10.26 9.56
C GLU A 61 -1.03 -8.91 10.28
N GLU A 62 -0.05 -8.77 11.17
CA GLU A 62 0.24 -7.50 11.85
C GLU A 62 0.65 -6.41 10.85
N ALA A 63 1.52 -6.75 9.90
CA ALA A 63 1.94 -5.84 8.84
C ALA A 63 0.75 -5.36 7.99
N LEU A 64 -0.14 -6.27 7.60
CA LEU A 64 -1.32 -5.94 6.81
C LEU A 64 -2.30 -5.06 7.59
N ALA A 65 -2.57 -5.38 8.85
CA ALA A 65 -3.46 -4.58 9.70
C ALA A 65 -2.93 -3.14 9.90
N ILE A 66 -1.60 -2.98 10.00
CA ILE A 66 -0.98 -1.66 10.04
C ILE A 66 -1.21 -0.92 8.73
N ALA A 67 -0.94 -1.57 7.59
CA ALA A 67 -1.16 -0.98 6.27
C ALA A 67 -2.63 -0.58 6.07
N GLU A 68 -3.59 -1.42 6.43
CA GLU A 68 -5.03 -1.11 6.35
C GLU A 68 -5.41 0.12 7.18
N LYS A 69 -4.90 0.21 8.42
CA LYS A 69 -5.15 1.38 9.29
C LYS A 69 -4.57 2.66 8.71
N TRP A 70 -3.40 2.61 8.08
CA TRP A 70 -2.84 3.77 7.38
C TRP A 70 -3.60 4.09 6.10
N LEU A 71 -4.05 3.08 5.37
CA LEU A 71 -4.88 3.26 4.19
C LEU A 71 -6.19 3.98 4.53
N GLU A 72 -6.80 3.72 5.68
CA GLU A 72 -7.98 4.46 6.17
C GLU A 72 -7.73 5.96 6.34
N ARG A 73 -6.50 6.32 6.74
CA ARG A 73 -6.06 7.70 7.02
C ARG A 73 -5.50 8.42 5.80
N LEU A 74 -5.19 7.70 4.73
CA LEU A 74 -4.65 8.28 3.50
C LEU A 74 -5.66 9.25 2.88
N GLU A 75 -5.24 10.50 2.71
CA GLU A 75 -6.10 11.60 2.25
C GLU A 75 -5.88 11.92 0.78
N GLU A 76 -4.62 11.91 0.33
CA GLU A 76 -4.23 12.36 -1.01
C GLU A 76 -3.17 11.42 -1.62
N VAL A 77 -3.28 11.17 -2.92
CA VAL A 77 -2.27 10.46 -3.71
C VAL A 77 -1.91 11.30 -4.92
N THR A 78 -0.63 11.67 -5.05
CA THR A 78 -0.13 12.43 -6.21
C THR A 78 0.99 11.68 -6.93
N TRP A 79 0.98 11.75 -8.26
CA TRP A 79 2.07 11.25 -9.10
C TRP A 79 2.91 12.44 -9.59
N GLN A 80 4.21 12.43 -9.26
CA GLN A 80 5.19 13.45 -9.66
C GLN A 80 6.14 13.00 -10.80
N GLY A 81 5.65 12.30 -11.81
CA GLY A 81 6.46 11.80 -12.94
C GLY A 81 7.20 10.48 -12.65
N ASP A 82 8.01 10.43 -11.59
CA ASP A 82 8.82 9.24 -11.25
C ASP A 82 8.51 8.65 -9.87
N ASP A 83 7.73 9.37 -9.04
CA ASP A 83 7.41 8.98 -7.67
C ASP A 83 5.96 9.29 -7.30
N TRP A 84 5.48 8.58 -6.28
CA TRP A 84 4.17 8.70 -5.68
C TRP A 84 4.28 9.32 -4.31
N ASN A 85 3.59 10.44 -4.11
CA ASN A 85 3.52 11.06 -2.80
C ASN A 85 2.14 10.81 -2.18
N LEU A 86 2.16 10.11 -1.04
CA LEU A 86 1.01 9.77 -0.23
C LEU A 86 0.98 10.69 1.00
N ARG A 87 -0.15 11.37 1.24
CA ARG A 87 -0.29 12.32 2.36
C ARG A 87 -1.41 11.94 3.32
N GLY A 88 -1.26 12.33 4.58
CA GLY A 88 -2.21 12.03 5.66
C GLY A 88 -1.78 10.86 6.56
N ILE A 89 -0.58 10.31 6.31
CA ILE A 89 0.03 9.19 7.01
C ILE A 89 1.42 9.53 7.51
#